data_AF-A0A965LAQ2-F1
#
_entry.id   AF-A0A965LAQ2-F1
#
_cell.length_a   1.000
_cell.length_b   1.000
_cell.length_c   1.000
_cell.angle_alpha   90.00
_cell.angle_beta   90.00
_cell.angle_gamma   90.00
#
_symmetry.space_group_name_H-M   'P 1'
#
loop_
_entity.id
_entity.type
_entity.pdbx_description
1 polymer ?
#
loop_
_entity_poly.entity_id
_entity_poly.type
_entity_poly.pdbx_seq_one_letter_code
_entity_poly.pdbx_strand_id
1 'polypeptide(L)'
;MSFSFNPALDNDVSKVRFFIGDTDSDDYHLEDESISAMVTLFGGYVSAAEQCCLSIAAKYASKVDTDIESVSVKYSQLQKHFTEMASNIKRKAGELNACAGLLATGVNVSEVDALRADTNRMPDAFYVGQFDSSMRGAGRVI
;
A
#
# COMPACT_ATOMS: atom_id res chain seq x y z
N MET A 1 -13.38 5.49 24.62
CA MET A 1 -12.22 6.41 24.74
C MET A 1 -11.12 5.72 25.53
N SER A 2 -10.49 4.72 24.92
CA SER A 2 -9.31 4.07 25.47
C SER A 2 -8.10 4.40 24.60
N PHE A 3 -6.95 4.64 25.24
CA PHE A 3 -5.65 4.70 24.59
C PHE A 3 -4.84 3.49 25.02
N SER A 4 -4.26 2.76 24.07
CA SER A 4 -3.28 1.73 24.35
C SER A 4 -2.18 1.72 23.29
N PHE A 5 -0.94 1.73 23.77
CA PHE A 5 0.24 1.57 22.93
C PHE A 5 1.18 0.54 23.57
N ASN A 6 1.41 -0.56 22.86
CA ASN A 6 2.41 -1.55 23.23
C ASN A 6 3.63 -1.40 22.30
N PRO A 7 4.83 -1.05 22.82
CA PRO A 7 6.03 -0.88 22.01
C PRO A 7 6.53 -2.18 21.35
N ALA A 8 6.05 -3.35 21.79
CA ALA A 8 6.32 -4.63 21.12
C ALA A 8 5.55 -4.78 19.79
N LEU A 9 4.57 -3.91 19.51
CA LEU A 9 3.78 -3.89 18.27
C LEU A 9 2.99 -5.19 18.01
N ASP A 10 2.56 -5.88 19.07
CA ASP A 10 1.79 -7.13 18.96
C ASP A 10 0.40 -6.93 18.36
N ASN A 11 -0.21 -5.77 18.60
CA ASN A 11 -1.56 -5.44 18.18
C ASN A 11 -1.56 -4.51 16.97
N ASP A 12 -2.53 -4.70 16.06
CA ASP A 12 -2.67 -3.85 14.87
C ASP A 12 -2.94 -2.39 15.22
N VAL A 13 -3.65 -2.12 16.32
CA VAL A 13 -3.84 -0.75 16.85
C VAL A 13 -2.50 -0.10 17.19
N SER A 14 -1.62 -0.81 17.91
CA SER A 14 -0.30 -0.29 18.27
C SER A 14 0.61 -0.12 17.04
N LYS A 15 0.50 -1.01 16.03
CA LYS A 15 1.17 -0.83 14.74
C LYS A 15 0.71 0.45 14.06
N VAL A 16 -0.60 0.66 13.92
CA VAL A 16 -1.16 1.88 13.29
C VAL A 16 -0.67 3.14 14.01
N ARG A 17 -0.75 3.18 15.35
CA ARG A 17 -0.24 4.28 16.18
C ARG A 17 1.24 4.57 15.90
N PHE A 18 2.06 3.52 15.89
CA PHE A 18 3.49 3.63 15.56
C PHE A 18 3.73 4.22 14.17
N PHE A 19 2.97 3.81 13.15
CA PHE A 19 3.10 4.33 11.78
C PHE A 19 2.73 5.81 11.66
N ILE A 20 1.78 6.29 12.47
CA ILE A 20 1.31 7.68 12.46
C ILE A 20 2.19 8.56 13.37
N GLY A 21 2.91 7.96 14.32
CA GLY A 21 3.63 8.67 15.39
C GLY A 21 2.73 9.03 16.58
N ASP A 22 1.56 8.41 16.69
CA ASP A 22 0.55 8.66 17.73
C ASP A 22 0.79 7.76 18.97
N THR A 23 1.99 7.86 19.55
CA THR A 23 2.49 6.98 20.61
C THR A 23 2.40 7.56 22.02
N ASP A 24 2.10 8.85 22.14
CA ASP A 24 1.97 9.53 23.43
C ASP A 24 0.55 9.38 23.97
N SER A 25 0.41 9.05 25.26
CA SER A 25 -0.90 8.92 25.92
C SER A 25 -1.54 10.27 26.26
N ASP A 26 -0.73 11.33 26.36
CA ASP A 26 -1.21 12.65 26.78
C ASP A 26 -1.65 13.53 25.61
N ASP A 27 -1.18 13.24 24.39
CA ASP A 27 -1.50 13.98 23.15
C ASP A 27 -1.80 13.03 21.99
N TYR A 28 -2.81 12.17 22.16
CA TYR A 28 -3.24 11.26 21.10
C TYR A 28 -4.27 11.90 20.16
N HIS A 29 -4.17 11.61 18.87
CA HIS A 29 -5.07 12.15 17.85
C HIS A 29 -6.32 11.30 17.60
N LEU A 30 -6.21 9.98 17.80
CA LEU A 30 -7.26 9.01 17.51
C LEU A 30 -7.46 8.03 18.67
N GLU A 31 -8.70 7.63 18.91
CA GLU A 31 -9.05 6.61 19.91
C GLU A 31 -8.80 5.19 19.38
N ASP A 32 -8.53 4.24 20.28
CA ASP A 32 -8.31 2.84 19.91
C ASP A 32 -9.48 2.24 19.14
N GLU A 33 -10.71 2.59 19.53
CA GLU A 33 -11.95 2.13 18.88
C GLU A 33 -12.03 2.60 17.43
N SER A 34 -11.61 3.85 17.17
CA SER A 34 -11.58 4.40 15.81
C SER A 34 -10.52 3.72 14.95
N ILE A 35 -9.35 3.45 15.52
CA ILE A 35 -8.25 2.76 14.83
C ILE A 35 -8.66 1.32 14.51
N SER A 36 -9.27 0.61 15.46
CA SER A 36 -9.77 -0.75 15.26
C SER A 36 -10.84 -0.82 14.15
N ALA A 37 -11.74 0.16 14.10
CA ALA A 37 -12.72 0.27 13.02
C ALA A 37 -12.04 0.48 11.65
N MET A 38 -11.03 1.35 11.56
CA MET A 38 -10.27 1.57 10.33
C MET A 38 -9.52 0.32 9.86
N VAL A 39 -8.89 -0.43 10.78
CA VAL A 39 -8.24 -1.71 10.45
C VAL A 39 -9.24 -2.70 9.86
N THR A 40 -10.44 -2.77 10.44
CA THR A 40 -11.51 -3.66 9.95
C THR A 40 -12.03 -3.24 8.58
N LEU A 41 -12.22 -1.93 8.35
CA LEU A 41 -12.74 -1.40 7.09
C LEU A 41 -11.76 -1.55 5.93
N PHE A 42 -10.46 -1.36 6.18
CA PHE A 42 -9.43 -1.33 5.14
C PHE A 42 -8.60 -2.61 5.07
N GLY A 43 -8.91 -3.61 5.90
CA GLY A 43 -8.36 -4.97 5.82
C GLY A 43 -6.90 -5.12 6.28
N GLY A 44 -6.32 -4.10 6.90
CA GLY A 44 -4.95 -4.18 7.41
C GLY A 44 -4.42 -2.88 8.03
N TYR A 45 -3.39 -3.01 8.86
CA TYR A 45 -2.80 -1.90 9.61
C TYR A 45 -2.16 -0.83 8.73
N VAL A 46 -1.58 -1.19 7.57
CA VAL A 46 -0.91 -0.22 6.69
C VAL A 46 -1.93 0.69 5.99
N SER A 47 -2.97 0.10 5.39
CA SER A 47 -4.05 0.85 4.75
C SER A 47 -4.86 1.66 5.77
N ALA A 48 -5.08 1.10 6.96
CA ALA A 48 -5.69 1.85 8.05
C ALA A 48 -4.83 3.05 8.48
N ALA A 49 -3.50 2.89 8.60
CA ALA A 49 -2.62 3.99 8.97
C ALA A 49 -2.63 5.14 7.93
N GLU A 50 -2.69 4.83 6.63
CA GLU A 50 -2.88 5.83 5.57
C GLU A 50 -4.17 6.64 5.80
N GLN A 51 -5.29 5.95 6.01
CA GLN A 51 -6.60 6.58 6.18
C GLN A 51 -6.69 7.37 7.49
N CYS A 52 -6.08 6.85 8.56
CA CYS A 52 -5.95 7.58 9.81
C CYS A 52 -5.15 8.89 9.62
N CYS A 53 -4.03 8.87 8.89
CA CYS A 53 -3.29 10.09 8.56
C CYS A 53 -4.15 11.10 7.78
N LEU A 54 -4.92 10.64 6.80
CA LEU A 54 -5.84 11.50 6.03
C LEU A 54 -6.96 12.07 6.92
N SER A 55 -7.47 11.29 7.86
CA SER A 55 -8.49 11.77 8.81
C SER A 55 -7.94 12.88 9.73
N ILE A 56 -6.69 12.74 10.18
CA ILE A 56 -5.99 13.75 10.99
C ILE A 56 -5.72 14.99 10.13
N ALA A 57 -5.26 14.81 8.89
CA ALA A 57 -5.09 15.92 7.95
C ALA A 57 -6.40 16.68 7.71
N ALA A 58 -7.54 15.98 7.60
CA ALA A 58 -8.85 16.60 7.44
C ALA A 58 -9.26 17.43 8.67
N LYS A 59 -8.92 16.98 9.89
CA LYS A 59 -9.10 17.79 11.11
C LYS A 59 -8.33 19.09 11.01
N TYR A 60 -7.07 19.07 10.55
CA TYR A 60 -6.26 20.28 10.41
C TYR A 60 -6.66 21.16 9.22
N ALA A 61 -7.17 20.57 8.13
CA ALA A 61 -7.71 21.31 6.98
C ALA A 61 -8.90 22.21 7.38
N SER A 62 -9.65 21.83 8.40
CA SER A 62 -10.77 22.63 8.92
C SER A 62 -10.34 23.84 9.77
N LYS A 63 -9.06 23.92 10.16
CA LYS A 63 -8.52 24.99 11.01
C LYS A 63 -7.86 26.07 10.15
N VAL A 64 -8.09 27.33 10.50
CA VAL A 64 -7.46 28.49 9.85
C VAL A 64 -6.10 28.76 10.50
N ASP A 65 -5.11 29.14 9.71
CA ASP A 65 -3.80 29.56 10.22
C ASP A 65 -3.95 30.79 11.12
N THR A 66 -3.38 30.74 12.31
CA THR A 66 -3.51 31.81 13.32
C THR A 66 -2.16 32.43 13.62
N ASP A 67 -2.06 33.73 13.44
CA ASP A 67 -0.92 34.55 13.83
C ASP A 67 -1.32 35.47 14.98
N ILE A 68 -0.73 35.28 16.16
CA ILE A 68 -0.92 36.14 17.33
C ILE A 68 0.44 36.69 17.75
N GLU A 69 0.66 37.98 17.49
CA GLU A 69 1.82 38.81 17.83
C GLU A 69 3.22 38.21 17.53
N SER A 70 3.63 37.15 18.25
CA SER A 70 4.91 36.46 18.09
C SER A 70 4.79 34.94 17.95
N VAL A 71 3.58 34.37 18.00
CA VAL A 71 3.31 32.94 17.84
C VAL A 71 2.48 32.74 16.57
N SER A 72 3.11 32.09 15.60
CA SER A 72 2.48 31.67 14.34
C SER A 72 2.20 30.17 14.41
N VAL A 73 0.92 29.79 14.35
CA VAL A 73 0.52 28.39 14.26
C VAL A 73 -0.05 28.13 12.87
N LYS A 74 0.73 27.37 12.08
CA LYS A 74 0.40 27.04 10.69
C LYS A 74 -0.22 25.66 10.62
N TYR A 75 -1.54 25.58 10.80
CA TYR A 75 -2.30 24.35 10.65
C TYR A 75 -2.25 23.82 9.21
N SER A 76 -2.09 24.70 8.22
CA SER A 76 -1.86 24.32 6.83
C SER A 76 -0.57 23.51 6.63
N GLN A 77 0.47 23.75 7.45
CA GLN A 77 1.70 22.95 7.42
C GLN A 77 1.50 21.59 8.06
N LEU A 78 0.76 21.51 9.16
CA LEU A 78 0.40 20.23 9.80
C LEU A 78 -0.43 19.37 8.86
N GLN A 79 -1.42 19.96 8.20
CA GLN A 79 -2.24 19.28 7.19
C GLN A 79 -1.37 18.70 6.07
N LYS A 80 -0.45 19.48 5.50
CA LYS A 80 0.52 19.00 4.49
C LYS A 80 1.36 17.85 5.00
N HIS A 81 1.92 17.97 6.20
CA HIS A 81 2.74 16.94 6.83
C HIS A 81 2.01 15.59 6.89
N PHE A 82 0.77 15.57 7.40
CA PHE A 82 -0.02 14.33 7.48
C PHE A 82 -0.41 13.77 6.11
N THR A 83 -0.68 14.63 5.11
CA THR A 83 -0.92 14.15 3.74
C THR A 83 0.32 13.54 3.08
N GLU A 84 1.50 14.13 3.29
CA GLU A 84 2.77 13.59 2.80
C GLU A 84 3.11 12.27 3.49
N MET A 85 2.88 12.18 4.79
CA MET A 85 3.05 10.94 5.55
C MET A 85 2.15 9.82 5.02
N ALA A 86 0.88 10.11 4.73
CA ALA A 86 -0.03 9.15 4.10
C ALA A 86 0.51 8.65 2.75
N SER A 87 0.98 9.56 1.89
CA SER A 87 1.59 9.23 0.60
C SER A 87 2.85 8.36 0.75
N ASN A 88 3.67 8.64 1.77
CA ASN A 88 4.87 7.86 2.07
C ASN A 88 4.53 6.46 2.58
N ILE A 89 3.51 6.31 3.44
CA ILE A 89 3.02 5.01 3.90
C ILE A 89 2.51 4.19 2.71
N LYS A 90 1.69 4.81 1.85
CA LYS A 90 1.18 4.17 0.62
C LYS A 90 2.30 3.72 -0.31
N ARG A 91 3.32 4.56 -0.52
CA ARG A 91 4.47 4.20 -1.36
C ARG A 91 5.25 3.04 -0.76
N LYS A 92 5.53 3.05 0.55
CA LYS A 92 6.19 1.93 1.24
C LYS A 92 5.36 0.65 1.17
N ALA A 93 4.04 0.75 1.32
CA ALA A 93 3.12 -0.38 1.15
C ALA A 93 3.18 -0.93 -0.28
N GLY A 94 3.20 -0.03 -1.27
CA GLY A 94 3.38 -0.35 -2.67
C GLY A 94 4.72 -1.01 -2.95
N GLU A 95 5.83 -0.54 -2.36
CA GLU A 95 7.17 -1.11 -2.51
C GLU A 95 7.28 -2.50 -1.86
N LEU A 96 6.71 -2.70 -0.66
CA LEU A 96 6.64 -4.01 0.00
C LEU A 96 5.84 -5.01 -0.86
N ASN A 97 4.69 -4.57 -1.38
CA ASN A 97 3.87 -5.38 -2.28
C ASN A 97 4.50 -5.53 -3.67
N ALA A 98 5.31 -4.57 -4.13
CA ALA A 98 6.03 -4.62 -5.40
C ALA A 98 7.30 -5.46 -5.30
N CYS A 99 7.92 -5.64 -4.14
CA CYS A 99 8.91 -6.69 -3.93
C CYS A 99 8.27 -8.08 -4.03
N ALA A 100 7.04 -8.25 -3.52
CA ALA A 100 6.23 -9.44 -3.80
C ALA A 100 5.79 -9.50 -5.28
N GLY A 101 5.49 -8.36 -5.91
CA GLY A 101 5.06 -8.20 -7.30
C GLY A 101 6.17 -8.17 -8.35
N LEU A 102 7.44 -8.07 -7.95
CA LEU A 102 8.60 -8.26 -8.80
C LEU A 102 8.99 -9.74 -8.83
N LEU A 103 8.68 -10.49 -7.75
CA LEU A 103 8.57 -11.95 -7.80
C LEU A 103 7.28 -12.41 -8.49
N ALA A 104 6.21 -11.63 -8.41
CA ALA A 104 4.91 -11.87 -9.03
C ALA A 104 4.61 -10.85 -10.12
N THR A 105 5.53 -10.71 -11.09
CA THR A 105 5.16 -10.22 -12.43
C THR A 105 4.31 -11.30 -13.11
N GLY A 106 3.13 -11.54 -12.53
CA GLY A 106 1.84 -11.83 -13.15
C GLY A 106 1.69 -13.01 -14.10
N VAL A 107 2.68 -13.89 -14.20
CA VAL A 107 2.66 -14.97 -15.17
C VAL A 107 3.24 -16.22 -14.54
N ASN A 108 2.40 -17.02 -13.89
CA ASN A 108 2.78 -18.39 -13.58
C ASN A 108 2.95 -19.13 -14.92
N VAL A 109 4.09 -19.77 -15.15
CA VAL A 109 4.31 -20.57 -16.39
C VAL A 109 3.17 -21.59 -16.57
N SER A 110 2.67 -22.16 -15.46
CA SER A 110 1.52 -23.06 -15.46
C SER A 110 0.20 -22.41 -15.89
N GLU A 111 -0.05 -21.15 -15.54
CA GLU A 111 -1.26 -20.42 -15.97
C GLU A 111 -1.16 -20.04 -17.45
N VAL A 112 0.04 -19.70 -17.92
CA VAL A 112 0.29 -19.48 -19.35
C VAL A 112 0.09 -20.75 -20.15
N ASP A 113 0.61 -21.87 -19.68
CA ASP A 113 0.45 -23.14 -20.37
C ASP A 113 -1.01 -23.61 -20.36
N ALA A 114 -1.75 -23.36 -19.27
CA ALA A 114 -3.19 -23.60 -19.22
C ALA A 114 -3.97 -22.70 -20.21
N LEU A 115 -3.64 -21.41 -20.28
CA LEU A 115 -4.23 -20.47 -21.23
C LEU A 115 -3.87 -20.77 -22.70
N ARG A 116 -2.69 -21.35 -22.95
CA ARG A 116 -2.25 -21.81 -24.29
C ARG A 116 -2.91 -23.11 -24.73
N ALA A 117 -3.24 -23.99 -23.78
CA ALA A 117 -3.94 -25.24 -24.04
C ALA A 117 -5.46 -25.05 -24.26
N ASP A 118 -6.01 -23.88 -23.91
CA ASP A 118 -7.43 -23.57 -24.09
C ASP A 118 -7.78 -23.33 -25.56
N THR A 119 -8.42 -24.32 -26.19
CA THR A 119 -8.89 -24.27 -27.58
C THR A 119 -10.09 -23.35 -27.80
N ASN A 120 -10.74 -22.85 -26.75
CA ASN A 120 -11.87 -21.93 -26.86
C ASN A 120 -11.44 -20.46 -26.93
N ARG A 121 -10.16 -20.17 -26.71
CA ARG A 121 -9.59 -18.83 -26.83
C ARG A 121 -8.95 -18.67 -28.21
N MET A 122 -9.06 -17.47 -28.78
CA MET A 122 -8.30 -17.12 -29.97
C MET A 122 -6.80 -17.14 -29.64
N PRO A 123 -5.97 -17.90 -30.38
CA PRO A 123 -4.56 -18.04 -30.07
C PRO A 123 -3.84 -16.68 -30.15
N ASP A 124 -2.76 -16.56 -29.38
CA ASP A 124 -1.96 -15.33 -29.37
C ASP A 124 -1.32 -15.10 -30.75
N ALA A 125 -1.43 -13.88 -31.26
CA ALA A 125 -0.91 -13.52 -32.58
C ALA A 125 0.63 -13.62 -32.65
N PHE A 126 1.32 -13.53 -31.51
CA PHE A 126 2.76 -13.73 -31.45
C PHE A 126 3.17 -14.43 -30.15
N TYR A 127 4.03 -15.46 -30.26
CA TYR A 127 4.66 -16.11 -29.11
C TYR A 127 6.15 -16.45 -29.38
N VAL A 128 6.92 -16.57 -28.30
CA VAL A 128 8.36 -16.87 -28.35
C VAL A 128 8.56 -18.31 -28.86
N GLY A 129 9.37 -18.48 -29.91
CA GLY A 129 9.63 -19.79 -30.55
C GLY A 129 8.85 -20.06 -31.84
N GLN A 130 7.82 -19.27 -32.17
CA GLN A 130 7.03 -19.47 -33.41
C GLN A 130 7.83 -19.25 -34.71
N PHE A 131 8.95 -18.53 -34.62
CA PHE A 131 9.88 -18.27 -35.72
C PHE A 131 11.22 -19.00 -35.55
N ASP A 132 11.34 -19.88 -34.55
CA ASP A 132 12.53 -20.71 -34.37
C ASP A 132 12.47 -21.89 -35.35
N SER A 133 12.64 -21.56 -36.63
CA SER A 133 12.75 -22.54 -37.70
C SER A 133 14.06 -23.30 -37.54
N SER A 134 13.97 -24.62 -37.39
CA SER A 134 15.07 -25.53 -37.20
C SER A 134 16.19 -25.36 -38.24
N MET A 135 17.28 -24.69 -37.89
CA MET A 135 18.59 -24.98 -38.48
C MET A 135 19.19 -26.25 -37.82
N ARG A 136 18.48 -27.39 -37.95
CA ARG A 136 19.08 -28.74 -37.83
C ARG A 136 18.82 -29.44 -39.14
N GLY A 137 19.84 -29.42 -39.99
CA GLY A 137 19.77 -29.96 -41.33
C GLY A 137 19.74 -31.48 -41.42
N ALA A 138 19.65 -31.89 -42.69
CA ALA A 138 20.03 -33.16 -43.29
C ALA A 138 19.08 -34.37 -43.12
N GLY A 139 18.56 -34.85 -44.26
CA GLY A 139 18.02 -36.21 -44.35
C GLY A 139 17.13 -36.51 -45.56
N ARG A 140 17.67 -36.44 -46.78
CA ARG A 140 17.12 -37.14 -47.96
C ARG A 140 17.10 -38.64 -47.70
N VAL A 141 15.95 -39.34 -47.77
CA VAL A 141 15.87 -40.77 -48.19
C VAL A 141 14.45 -41.07 -48.73
N ILE A 142 14.43 -41.44 -50.02
CA ILE A 142 13.41 -42.07 -50.91
C ILE A 142 11.97 -41.56 -50.94
#